data_AF-A0A8T2YBV9-F1
#
_entry.id   AF-A0A8T2YBV9-F1
#
_cell.length_a   1.000
_cell.length_b   1.000
_cell.length_c   1.000
_cell.angle_alpha   90.00
_cell.angle_beta   90.00
_cell.angle_gamma   90.00
#
_symmetry.space_group_name_H-M   'P 1'
#
loop_
_entity.id
_entity.type
_entity.pdbx_description
1 polymer ?
#
loop_
_entity_poly.entity_id
_entity_poly.type
_entity_poly.pdbx_seq_one_letter_code
_entity_poly.pdbx_strand_id
1 'polypeptide(L)'
;PENCTMPEFERTAFLRRMQHKTIAFIGDSIGRQQFQSLMCMATGGEDSSQVENVGEAYGLIKLPEATRPNDFAYRFTNTNTTILYYWSSSLSDLEPLNKANPDSKIAMRLDRPPAFMRQFLYQLDVLVIDTGNHWSKGKFQEKS
;
A
#
# COMPACT_ATOMS: atom_id res chain seq x y z
N PRO A 1 18.32 -17.66 -6.40
CA PRO A 1 19.52 -16.99 -5.83
C PRO A 1 20.75 -17.84 -6.14
N GLU A 2 21.96 -17.27 -6.11
CA GLU A 2 23.15 -18.12 -6.25
C GLU A 2 23.14 -19.20 -5.16
N ASN A 3 23.35 -20.45 -5.58
CA ASN A 3 23.37 -21.63 -4.72
C ASN A 3 22.08 -21.90 -3.90
N CYS A 4 20.91 -21.42 -4.35
CA CYS A 4 19.62 -21.74 -3.72
C CYS A 4 18.52 -21.96 -4.76
N THR A 5 17.72 -23.01 -4.58
CA THR A 5 16.46 -23.18 -5.32
C THR A 5 15.40 -22.29 -4.68
N MET A 6 14.82 -21.37 -5.47
CA MET A 6 13.66 -20.62 -5.04
C MET A 6 12.42 -21.49 -5.26
N PRO A 7 11.60 -21.74 -4.23
CA PRO A 7 10.37 -22.50 -4.42
C PRO A 7 9.43 -21.73 -5.35
N GLU A 8 8.71 -22.47 -6.20
CA GLU A 8 7.65 -21.88 -7.01
C GLU A 8 6.54 -21.32 -6.12
N PHE A 9 5.89 -20.27 -6.59
CA PHE A 9 4.75 -19.69 -5.90
C PHE A 9 3.54 -20.62 -6.05
N GLU A 10 3.05 -21.15 -4.94
CA GLU A 10 1.80 -21.90 -4.89
C GLU A 10 0.75 -21.11 -4.12
N ARG A 11 -0.32 -20.72 -4.82
CA ARG A 11 -1.39 -19.85 -4.32
C ARG A 11 -2.01 -20.36 -3.03
N THR A 12 -2.31 -21.66 -2.96
CA THR A 12 -3.02 -22.27 -1.83
C THR A 12 -2.15 -22.26 -0.58
N ALA A 13 -0.87 -22.61 -0.71
CA ALA A 13 0.12 -22.58 0.34
C ALA A 13 0.35 -21.15 0.85
N PHE A 14 0.42 -20.18 -0.07
CA PHE A 14 0.52 -18.76 0.28
C PHE A 14 -0.69 -18.30 1.10
N LEU A 15 -1.91 -18.48 0.58
CA LEU A 15 -3.14 -18.05 1.26
C LEU A 15 -3.35 -18.79 2.60
N ARG A 16 -2.98 -20.07 2.68
CA ARG A 16 -3.02 -20.82 3.95
C ARG A 16 -2.04 -20.26 4.98
N ARG A 17 -0.84 -19.84 4.56
CA ARG A 17 0.16 -19.20 5.44
C ARG A 17 -0.27 -17.82 5.91
N MET A 18 -1.09 -17.14 5.11
CA MET A 18 -1.61 -15.79 5.36
C MET A 18 -3.01 -15.78 5.95
N GLN A 19 -3.54 -16.95 6.31
CA GLN A 19 -4.86 -17.07 6.92
C GLN A 19 -4.98 -16.17 8.14
N HIS A 20 -6.06 -15.38 8.20
CA HIS A 20 -6.36 -14.37 9.21
C HIS A 20 -5.34 -13.22 9.31
N LYS A 21 -4.50 -13.01 8.29
CA LYS A 21 -3.48 -11.97 8.29
C LYS A 21 -3.80 -10.83 7.34
N THR A 22 -3.27 -9.65 7.67
CA THR A 22 -3.30 -8.46 6.84
C THR A 22 -1.90 -8.14 6.31
N ILE A 23 -1.80 -8.07 4.99
CA ILE A 23 -0.59 -7.69 4.25
C ILE A 23 -0.79 -6.28 3.69
N ALA A 24 0.09 -5.37 4.05
CA ALA A 24 0.04 -3.98 3.58
C ALA A 24 1.27 -3.64 2.74
N PHE A 25 1.01 -3.11 1.55
CA PHE A 25 1.99 -2.42 0.73
C PHE A 25 1.82 -0.92 0.97
N ILE A 26 2.84 -0.25 1.49
CA ILE A 26 2.80 1.17 1.78
C ILE A 26 3.96 1.85 1.07
N GLY A 27 3.65 2.68 0.08
CA GLY A 27 4.70 3.37 -0.66
C GLY A 27 4.25 3.96 -1.98
N ASP A 28 5.10 3.88 -3.00
CA ASP A 28 4.91 4.60 -4.26
C ASP A 28 4.36 3.71 -5.39
N SER A 29 4.49 4.19 -6.62
CA SER A 29 4.17 3.46 -7.83
C SER A 29 4.74 2.04 -7.91
N ILE A 30 5.91 1.78 -7.31
CA ILE A 30 6.55 0.46 -7.29
C ILE A 30 5.79 -0.45 -6.32
N GLY A 31 5.50 0.02 -5.10
CA GLY A 31 4.65 -0.70 -4.15
C GLY A 31 3.28 -1.06 -4.73
N ARG A 32 2.68 -0.15 -5.51
CA ARG A 32 1.42 -0.43 -6.21
C ARG A 32 1.54 -1.58 -7.22
N GLN A 33 2.63 -1.61 -7.99
CA GLN A 33 2.88 -2.69 -8.96
C GLN A 33 3.12 -4.02 -8.26
N GLN A 34 3.85 -4.03 -7.14
CA GLN A 34 4.05 -5.23 -6.33
C GLN A 34 2.74 -5.75 -5.76
N PHE A 35 1.90 -4.87 -5.23
CA PHE A 35 0.55 -5.20 -4.78
C PHE A 35 -0.29 -5.83 -5.90
N GLN A 36 -0.32 -5.21 -7.09
CA GLN A 36 -1.07 -5.72 -8.24
C GLN A 36 -0.54 -7.10 -8.69
N SER A 37 0.79 -7.27 -8.73
CA SER A 37 1.41 -8.56 -9.06
C SER A 37 1.02 -9.64 -8.07
N LEU A 38 1.08 -9.37 -6.76
CA LEU A 38 0.67 -10.32 -5.73
C LEU A 38 -0.82 -10.63 -5.81
N MET A 39 -1.67 -9.64 -6.04
CA MET A 39 -3.11 -9.84 -6.23
C MET A 39 -3.37 -10.79 -7.40
N CYS A 40 -2.76 -10.57 -8.56
CA CYS A 40 -2.90 -11.48 -9.71
C CYS A 40 -2.45 -12.91 -9.38
N MET A 41 -1.30 -13.08 -8.71
CA MET A 41 -0.82 -14.42 -8.31
C MET A 41 -1.76 -15.08 -7.29
N ALA A 42 -2.30 -14.30 -6.34
CA ALA A 42 -3.20 -14.79 -5.30
C ALA A 42 -4.61 -15.09 -5.80
N THR A 43 -5.11 -14.39 -6.83
CA THR A 43 -6.38 -14.75 -7.48
C THR A 43 -6.21 -15.83 -8.54
N GLY A 44 -5.00 -15.98 -9.10
CA GLY A 44 -4.76 -16.81 -10.28
C GLY A 44 -5.06 -16.08 -11.59
N GLY A 45 -5.17 -14.75 -11.57
CA GLY A 45 -5.47 -13.93 -12.75
C GLY A 45 -6.95 -13.89 -13.13
N GLU A 46 -7.83 -14.41 -12.28
CA GLU A 46 -9.28 -14.49 -12.52
C GLU A 46 -10.06 -13.61 -11.53
N ASP A 47 -11.22 -13.12 -11.98
CA ASP A 47 -12.20 -12.51 -11.09
C ASP A 47 -12.80 -13.59 -10.18
N SER A 48 -12.82 -13.33 -8.87
CA SER A 48 -13.30 -14.30 -7.88
C SER A 48 -14.36 -13.69 -6.99
N SER A 49 -15.50 -14.37 -6.87
CA SER A 49 -16.54 -14.04 -5.87
C SER A 49 -16.07 -14.22 -4.42
N GLN A 50 -14.90 -14.83 -4.21
CA GLN A 50 -14.27 -15.02 -2.90
C GLN A 50 -13.30 -13.91 -2.53
N VAL A 51 -13.29 -12.82 -3.31
CA VAL A 51 -12.50 -11.61 -3.04
C VAL A 51 -13.45 -10.43 -2.91
N GLU A 52 -13.45 -9.79 -1.75
CA GLU A 52 -14.30 -8.63 -1.47
C GLU A 52 -13.45 -7.37 -1.25
N ASN A 53 -14.00 -6.21 -1.60
CA ASN A 53 -13.37 -4.92 -1.31
C ASN A 53 -13.72 -4.50 0.11
N VAL A 54 -12.69 -4.31 0.95
CA VAL A 54 -12.81 -3.91 2.36
C VAL A 54 -12.16 -2.55 2.63
N GLY A 55 -11.98 -1.72 1.59
CA GLY A 55 -11.30 -0.41 1.69
C GLY A 55 -11.87 0.51 2.78
N GLU A 56 -13.19 0.51 2.96
CA GLU A 56 -13.87 1.32 3.98
C GLU A 56 -13.40 0.99 5.41
N ALA A 57 -13.15 -0.29 5.72
CA ALA A 57 -12.66 -0.72 7.03
C ALA A 57 -11.27 -0.14 7.37
N TYR A 58 -10.51 0.24 6.34
CA TYR A 58 -9.18 0.83 6.44
C TYR A 58 -9.16 2.34 6.11
N GLY A 59 -10.33 2.98 6.04
CA GLY A 59 -10.45 4.40 5.70
C GLY A 59 -10.01 4.74 4.26
N LEU A 60 -9.92 3.74 3.38
CA LEU A 60 -9.52 3.87 1.99
C LEU A 60 -10.74 4.17 1.10
N ILE A 61 -11.46 5.25 1.44
CA ILE A 61 -12.65 5.67 0.71
C ILE A 61 -12.21 6.55 -0.46
N LYS A 62 -12.66 6.21 -1.67
CA LYS A 62 -12.44 7.04 -2.85
C LYS A 62 -13.31 8.30 -2.76
N LEU A 63 -12.70 9.42 -2.36
CA LEU A 63 -13.38 10.71 -2.42
C LEU A 63 -13.61 11.09 -3.89
N PRO A 64 -14.80 11.61 -4.27
CA PRO A 64 -15.14 11.90 -5.68
C PRO A 64 -14.15 12.80 -6.43
N GLU A 65 -13.44 13.66 -5.69
CA GLU A 65 -12.50 14.66 -6.21
C GLU A 65 -11.02 14.30 -5.99
N ALA A 66 -10.73 13.14 -5.38
CA ALA A 66 -9.36 12.76 -5.07
C ALA A 66 -8.60 12.33 -6.33
N THR A 67 -7.55 13.09 -6.67
CA THR A 67 -6.57 12.76 -7.72
C THR A 67 -5.57 11.67 -7.31
N ARG A 68 -5.67 11.17 -6.07
CA ARG A 68 -4.77 10.14 -5.56
C ARG A 68 -5.07 8.80 -6.28
N PRO A 69 -4.05 8.04 -6.68
CA PRO A 69 -4.26 6.69 -7.18
C PRO A 69 -5.04 5.90 -6.13
N ASN A 70 -6.11 5.24 -6.55
CA ASN A 70 -7.02 4.53 -5.66
C ASN A 70 -6.22 3.68 -4.65
N ASP A 71 -6.40 3.93 -3.36
CA ASP A 71 -5.94 3.01 -2.32
C ASP A 71 -6.90 1.80 -2.33
N PHE A 72 -6.38 0.60 -2.13
CA PHE A 72 -7.13 -0.65 -2.31
C PHE A 72 -6.97 -1.54 -1.09
N ALA A 73 -8.05 -2.18 -0.64
CA ALA A 73 -7.95 -3.30 0.30
C ALA A 73 -8.91 -4.40 -0.14
N TYR A 74 -8.38 -5.61 -0.34
CA TYR A 74 -9.14 -6.77 -0.75
C TYR A 74 -8.97 -7.90 0.25
N ARG A 75 -10.07 -8.59 0.56
CA ARG A 75 -10.09 -9.71 1.49
C ARG A 75 -10.49 -10.99 0.78
N PHE A 76 -9.68 -12.02 0.95
CA PHE A 76 -9.95 -13.39 0.52
C PHE A 76 -10.81 -14.06 1.59
N THR A 77 -12.11 -14.20 1.33
CA THR A 77 -13.13 -14.67 2.30
C THR A 77 -12.79 -16.04 2.88
N ASN A 78 -12.32 -16.98 2.04
CA ASN A 78 -12.01 -18.36 2.43
C ASN A 78 -10.91 -18.47 3.50
N THR A 79 -9.96 -17.54 3.51
CA THR A 79 -8.83 -17.55 4.46
C THR A 79 -8.85 -16.36 5.41
N ASN A 80 -9.80 -15.44 5.23
CA ASN A 80 -9.81 -14.14 5.90
C ASN A 80 -8.46 -13.42 5.78
N THR A 81 -7.77 -13.59 4.64
CA THR A 81 -6.50 -12.90 4.34
C THR A 81 -6.84 -11.56 3.70
N THR A 82 -6.28 -10.46 4.21
CA THR A 82 -6.44 -9.14 3.60
C THR A 82 -5.13 -8.72 2.94
N ILE A 83 -5.19 -8.20 1.71
CA ILE A 83 -4.07 -7.59 1.00
C ILE A 83 -4.48 -6.17 0.64
N LEU A 84 -3.68 -5.19 1.05
CA LEU A 84 -3.99 -3.78 0.84
C LEU A 84 -2.79 -2.99 0.33
N TYR A 85 -3.10 -1.86 -0.30
CA TYR A 85 -2.15 -0.88 -0.79
C TYR A 85 -2.55 0.52 -0.31
N TYR A 86 -1.58 1.25 0.23
CA TYR A 86 -1.71 2.66 0.62
C TYR A 86 -0.62 3.52 -0.02
N TRP A 87 -1.00 4.57 -0.73
CA TRP A 87 -0.07 5.50 -1.33
C TRP A 87 0.63 6.37 -0.28
N SER A 88 1.94 6.25 -0.19
CA SER A 88 2.80 7.13 0.59
C SER A 88 4.19 7.26 -0.04
N SER A 89 4.35 8.24 -0.93
CA SER A 89 5.60 8.48 -1.65
C SER A 89 6.82 8.74 -0.74
N SER A 90 6.64 9.40 0.40
CA SER A 90 7.71 9.79 1.33
C SER A 90 7.80 8.94 2.58
N LEU A 91 6.83 8.03 2.81
CA LEU A 91 6.65 7.33 4.09
C LEU A 91 6.66 8.25 5.32
N SER A 92 6.33 9.53 5.12
CA SER A 92 6.33 10.58 6.14
C SER A 92 5.01 11.33 6.07
N ASP A 93 4.61 11.90 7.21
CA ASP A 93 3.41 12.73 7.25
C ASP A 93 3.63 14.04 6.48
N LEU A 94 2.61 14.45 5.74
CA LEU A 94 2.61 15.62 4.88
C LEU A 94 1.58 16.62 5.40
N GLU A 95 2.02 17.84 5.70
CA GLU A 95 1.16 18.90 6.21
C GLU A 95 1.40 20.19 5.41
N PRO A 96 0.34 20.93 5.01
CA PRO A 96 0.52 22.23 4.39
C PRO A 96 1.16 23.20 5.40
N LEU A 97 2.12 24.01 4.95
CA LEU A 97 2.73 25.03 5.82
C LEU A 97 1.71 26.06 6.31
N ASN A 98 0.69 26.35 5.51
CA ASN A 98 -0.43 27.19 5.88
C ASN A 98 -1.76 26.50 5.50
N LYS A 99 -2.53 26.09 6.50
CA LYS A 99 -3.84 25.42 6.32
C LYS A 99 -4.92 26.33 5.69
N ALA A 100 -4.77 27.65 5.79
CA ALA A 100 -5.73 28.61 5.24
C ALA A 100 -5.48 28.91 3.76
N ASN A 101 -4.31 28.53 3.20
CA ASN A 101 -3.97 28.75 1.80
C ASN A 101 -3.86 27.39 1.06
N PRO A 102 -4.76 27.10 0.10
CA PRO A 102 -4.72 25.87 -0.69
C PRO A 102 -3.43 25.68 -1.50
N ASP A 103 -2.77 26.77 -1.89
CA ASP A 103 -1.55 26.77 -2.70
C ASP A 103 -0.26 26.73 -1.86
N SER A 104 -0.39 26.50 -0.55
CA SER A 104 0.75 26.45 0.35
C SER A 104 1.71 25.29 0.02
N LYS A 105 3.02 25.53 0.14
CA LYS A 105 4.01 24.46 0.07
C LYS A 105 3.73 23.41 1.15
N ILE A 106 3.98 22.15 0.83
CA ILE A 106 3.80 21.02 1.74
C ILE A 106 5.11 20.79 2.51
N ALA A 107 5.01 20.69 3.82
CA ALA A 107 6.09 20.25 4.69
C ALA A 107 6.02 18.74 4.93
N MET A 108 7.20 18.12 4.99
CA MET A 108 7.37 16.72 5.32
C MET A 108 7.86 16.57 6.76
N ARG A 109 7.18 15.75 7.55
CA ARG A 109 7.53 15.44 8.94
C ARG A 109 8.28 14.12 9.03
N LEU A 110 9.61 14.18 9.02
CA LEU A 110 10.48 13.00 9.03
C LEU A 110 10.38 12.17 10.32
N ASP A 111 9.90 12.79 11.39
CA ASP A 111 9.70 12.19 12.71
C ASP A 111 8.37 11.44 12.84
N ARG A 112 7.49 11.51 11.83
CA ARG A 112 6.10 11.06 11.94
C ARG A 112 5.72 10.20 10.74
N PRO A 113 5.36 8.91 10.94
CA PRO A 113 4.90 8.07 9.85
C PRO A 113 3.52 8.54 9.35
N PRO A 114 3.13 8.22 8.11
CA PRO A 114 1.84 8.54 7.51
C PRO A 114 0.65 8.25 8.41
N ALA A 115 -0.39 9.08 8.29
CA ALA A 115 -1.61 8.97 9.09
C ALA A 115 -2.21 7.56 9.10
N PHE A 116 -2.21 6.89 7.93
CA PHE A 116 -2.66 5.52 7.81
C PHE A 116 -1.88 4.56 8.71
N MET A 117 -0.54 4.59 8.69
CA MET A 117 0.27 3.73 9.56
C MET A 117 0.01 4.02 11.03
N ARG A 118 -0.09 5.30 11.44
CA ARG A 118 -0.41 5.62 12.83
C ARG A 118 -1.75 5.04 13.28
N GLN A 119 -2.70 4.93 12.37
CA GLN A 119 -4.05 4.45 12.67
C GLN A 119 -4.20 2.93 12.56
N PHE A 120 -3.48 2.26 11.65
CA PHE A 120 -3.74 0.86 11.30
C PHE A 120 -2.57 -0.09 11.53
N LEU A 121 -1.37 0.40 11.90
CA LEU A 121 -0.17 -0.46 12.02
C LEU A 121 -0.37 -1.67 12.94
N TYR A 122 -1.17 -1.54 14.01
CA TYR A 122 -1.46 -2.65 14.93
C TYR A 122 -2.35 -3.75 14.34
N GLN A 123 -2.95 -3.52 13.17
CA GLN A 123 -3.78 -4.48 12.44
C GLN A 123 -3.01 -5.18 11.31
N LEU A 124 -1.74 -4.83 11.09
CA LEU A 124 -0.92 -5.32 9.99
C LEU A 124 0.01 -6.43 10.48
N ASP A 125 -0.02 -7.59 9.83
CA ASP A 125 0.87 -8.71 10.13
C ASP A 125 2.11 -8.72 9.25
N VAL A 126 1.98 -8.24 8.02
CA VAL A 126 3.08 -8.12 7.06
C VAL A 126 3.05 -6.72 6.47
N LEU A 127 4.16 -6.02 6.58
CA LEU A 127 4.33 -4.68 6.06
C LEU A 127 5.47 -4.66 5.03
N VAL A 128 5.13 -4.25 3.81
CA VAL A 128 6.08 -4.04 2.70
C VAL A 128 6.11 -2.54 2.41
N ILE A 129 7.28 -1.93 2.56
CA ILE A 129 7.47 -0.48 2.35
C ILE A 129 8.40 -0.18 1.18
N ASP A 130 8.06 0.85 0.41
CA ASP A 130 8.91 1.41 -0.64
C ASP A 130 8.82 2.94 -0.69
N THR A 131 9.92 3.61 -1.02
CA THR A 131 9.96 5.09 -1.14
C THR A 131 11.04 5.60 -2.10
N GLY A 132 11.82 4.70 -2.73
CA GLY A 132 13.08 5.06 -3.37
C GLY A 132 12.97 6.09 -4.51
N ASN A 133 11.89 6.06 -5.29
CA ASN A 133 11.76 6.92 -6.47
C ASN A 133 11.62 8.41 -6.12
N HIS A 134 10.98 8.71 -4.99
CA HIS A 134 10.68 10.08 -4.55
C HIS A 134 11.80 10.76 -3.79
N TRP A 135 12.86 10.03 -3.42
CA TRP A 135 14.08 10.60 -2.84
C TRP A 135 15.17 10.87 -3.87
N SER A 136 14.89 10.65 -5.16
CA SER A 136 15.85 10.92 -6.24
C SER A 136 16.04 12.43 -6.45
N LYS A 137 17.31 12.84 -6.67
CA LYS A 137 17.70 14.25 -6.83
C LYS A 137 16.86 15.01 -7.87
N GLY A 138 16.47 14.35 -8.96
CA GLY A 138 15.67 14.95 -10.03
C GLY A 138 14.29 15.44 -9.59
N LYS A 139 13.66 14.78 -8.60
CA LYS A 139 12.33 15.15 -8.10
C LYS A 139 12.34 16.24 -7.03
N PHE A 140 13.50 16.49 -6.41
CA PHE A 140 13.70 17.65 -5.53
C PHE A 140 14.03 18.94 -6.29
N GLN A 141 14.60 18.85 -7.50
CA GLN A 141 15.04 20.01 -8.29
C GLN A 141 13.97 20.59 -9.24
N GLU A 142 12.93 19.83 -9.59
CA GLU A 142 11.83 20.32 -10.45
C GLU A 142 10.89 21.35 -9.76
N LYS A 143 11.14 21.72 -8.49
CA LYS A 143 10.34 22.70 -7.74
C LYS A 143 11.17 23.71 -6.94
N SER A 144 12.32 24.13 -7.45
CA SER A 144 13.05 25.31 -6.94
C SER A 144 12.76 26.54 -7.79
#